data_AF-A5GRA8-F1
#
_entry.id   AF-A5GRA8-F1
#
_cell.length_a   1.000
_cell.length_b   1.000
_cell.length_c   1.000
_cell.angle_alpha   90.00
_cell.angle_beta   90.00
_cell.angle_gamma   90.00
#
_symmetry.space_group_name_H-M   'P 1'
#
loop_
_entity.id
_entity.type
_entity.pdbx_description
1 polymer ?
#
loop_
_entity_poly.entity_id
_entity_poly.type
_entity_poly.pdbx_seq_one_letter_code
_entity_poly.pdbx_strand_id
1 'polypeptide(L)'
;MPESGPDPYVQFLENWIPGIGECTELHDKLHEHFELDFSVNSEARLLGFQLGHHPAGNFLHVMIFAVISTLLYPSPYRNDWSGLRDFFRSYVLGKNFQLISYWFIPRGILAWRSL
;
A
#
# COMPACT_ATOMS: atom_id res chain seq x y z
N MET A 1 -13.59 -25.87 2.76
CA MET A 1 -13.12 -25.40 1.43
C MET A 1 -12.78 -23.94 1.62
N PRO A 2 -11.57 -23.47 1.25
CA PRO A 2 -11.20 -22.08 1.47
C PRO A 2 -12.08 -21.20 0.58
N GLU A 3 -12.60 -20.12 1.16
CA GLU A 3 -13.43 -19.12 0.46
C GLU A 3 -12.60 -18.50 -0.66
N SER A 4 -13.01 -18.71 -1.90
CA SER A 4 -12.25 -18.37 -3.11
C SER A 4 -12.45 -16.92 -3.55
N GLY A 5 -12.57 -16.00 -2.59
CA GLY A 5 -12.69 -14.56 -2.85
C GLY A 5 -11.58 -13.81 -2.13
N PRO A 6 -11.19 -12.61 -2.61
CA PRO A 6 -10.35 -11.72 -1.82
C PRO A 6 -11.02 -11.47 -0.47
N ASP A 7 -10.22 -11.45 0.59
CA ASP A 7 -10.72 -11.24 1.94
C ASP A 7 -11.63 -9.99 1.97
N PRO A 8 -12.87 -10.08 2.50
CA PRO A 8 -13.80 -8.94 2.57
C PRO A 8 -13.18 -7.69 3.22
N TYR A 9 -12.12 -7.86 4.00
CA TYR A 9 -11.35 -6.80 4.61
C TYR A 9 -10.32 -6.15 3.68
N VAL A 10 -9.74 -6.92 2.76
CA VAL A 10 -8.94 -6.39 1.64
C VAL A 10 -9.85 -5.52 0.76
N GLN A 11 -11.06 -6.02 0.46
CA GLN A 11 -12.10 -5.20 -0.19
C GLN A 11 -12.51 -3.96 0.62
N PHE A 12 -12.53 -4.03 1.94
CA PHE A 12 -12.85 -2.87 2.78
C PHE A 12 -11.80 -1.76 2.63
N LEU A 13 -10.51 -2.11 2.69
CA LEU A 13 -9.42 -1.14 2.52
C LEU A 13 -9.36 -0.58 1.10
N GLU A 14 -9.62 -1.45 0.12
CA GLU A 14 -9.82 -1.09 -1.28
C GLU A 14 -10.91 -0.01 -1.41
N ASN A 15 -12.05 -0.19 -0.75
CA ASN A 15 -13.19 0.71 -0.90
C ASN A 15 -13.17 1.97 -0.01
N TRP A 16 -12.38 1.99 1.08
CA TRP A 16 -12.40 3.09 2.06
C TRP A 16 -11.25 4.08 1.96
N ILE A 17 -10.11 3.69 1.40
CA ILE A 17 -8.95 4.56 1.28
C ILE A 17 -8.73 4.89 -0.20
N PRO A 18 -8.84 6.16 -0.62
CA PRO A 18 -8.65 6.53 -2.01
C PRO A 18 -7.29 6.07 -2.54
N GLY A 19 -7.29 5.32 -3.64
CA GLY A 19 -6.09 4.74 -4.24
C GLY A 19 -5.77 3.31 -3.80
N ILE A 20 -6.41 2.78 -2.76
CA ILE A 20 -6.23 1.39 -2.32
C ILE A 20 -7.22 0.45 -3.04
N GLY A 21 -8.25 0.97 -3.73
CA GLY A 21 -9.35 0.25 -4.38
C GLY A 21 -9.14 -0.25 -5.80
N GLU A 22 -7.92 -0.62 -6.15
CA GLU A 22 -7.66 -1.13 -7.49
C GLU A 22 -8.15 -2.57 -7.64
N CYS A 23 -8.48 -2.97 -8.87
CA CYS A 23 -8.70 -4.38 -9.20
C CYS A 23 -7.48 -5.18 -8.73
N THR A 24 -7.68 -6.33 -8.08
CA THR A 24 -6.59 -7.20 -7.62
C THR A 24 -5.55 -7.46 -8.72
N GLU A 25 -5.98 -7.61 -9.97
CA GLU A 25 -5.08 -7.77 -11.13
C GLU A 25 -4.20 -6.54 -11.39
N LEU A 26 -4.71 -5.32 -11.17
CA LEU A 26 -3.94 -4.10 -11.30
C LEU A 26 -2.95 -3.92 -10.14
N HIS A 27 -3.38 -4.23 -8.92
CA HIS A 27 -2.52 -4.24 -7.73
C HIS A 27 -1.33 -5.19 -7.89
N ASP A 28 -1.57 -6.41 -8.37
CA ASP A 28 -0.52 -7.41 -8.64
C ASP A 28 0.44 -6.94 -9.72
N LYS A 29 -0.04 -6.26 -10.77
CA LYS A 29 0.82 -5.65 -11.80
C LYS A 29 1.67 -4.50 -11.25
N LEU A 30 1.19 -3.78 -10.23
CA LEU A 30 1.99 -2.75 -9.57
C LEU A 30 3.08 -3.37 -8.68
N HIS A 31 2.81 -4.49 -8.01
CA HIS A 31 3.86 -5.27 -7.34
C HIS A 31 4.95 -5.69 -8.31
N GLU A 32 4.58 -6.25 -9.47
CA GLU A 32 5.53 -6.62 -10.52
C GLU A 32 6.30 -5.40 -11.05
N HIS A 33 5.60 -4.31 -11.37
CA HIS A 33 6.22 -3.11 -11.90
C HIS A 33 7.20 -2.46 -10.91
N PHE A 34 6.88 -2.46 -9.61
CA PHE A 34 7.74 -1.87 -8.58
C PHE A 34 8.78 -2.83 -7.98
N GLU A 35 8.90 -4.04 -8.54
CA GLU A 35 9.83 -5.08 -8.07
C GLU A 35 9.64 -5.41 -6.57
N LEU A 36 8.38 -5.47 -6.14
CA LEU A 36 7.96 -5.77 -4.77
C LEU A 36 7.55 -7.25 -4.63
N ASP A 37 7.81 -7.82 -3.46
CA ASP A 37 7.29 -9.14 -3.08
C ASP A 37 5.93 -9.01 -2.37
N PHE A 38 5.29 -10.14 -2.05
CA PHE A 38 4.00 -10.14 -1.33
C PHE A 38 4.18 -10.18 0.20
N SER A 39 5.26 -9.59 0.72
CA SER A 39 5.46 -9.47 2.17
C SER A 39 4.61 -8.33 2.75
N VAL A 40 4.33 -8.38 4.06
CA VAL A 40 3.58 -7.31 4.77
C VAL A 40 4.21 -5.93 4.57
N ASN A 41 5.55 -5.84 4.54
CA ASN A 41 6.24 -4.57 4.33
C ASN A 41 6.10 -4.08 2.88
N SER A 42 6.25 -4.96 1.89
CA SER A 42 6.05 -4.60 0.49
C SER A 42 4.62 -4.12 0.21
N GLU A 43 3.62 -4.79 0.81
CA GLU A 43 2.24 -4.29 0.80
C GLU A 43 2.14 -2.90 1.44
N ALA A 44 2.73 -2.69 2.62
CA ALA A 44 2.74 -1.39 3.28
C ALA A 44 3.39 -0.29 2.40
N ARG A 45 4.44 -0.61 1.64
CA ARG A 45 5.06 0.34 0.71
C ARG A 45 4.16 0.65 -0.46
N LEU A 46 3.57 -0.37 -1.09
CA LEU A 46 2.70 -0.19 -2.24
C LEU A 46 1.45 0.61 -1.87
N LEU A 47 0.78 0.22 -0.78
CA LEU A 47 -0.40 0.91 -0.25
C LEU A 47 -0.09 2.35 0.15
N GLY A 48 1.07 2.58 0.79
CA GLY A 48 1.54 3.94 1.11
C GLY A 48 1.70 4.76 -0.16
N PHE A 49 2.37 4.22 -1.17
CA PHE A 49 2.59 4.90 -2.44
C PHE A 49 1.29 5.21 -3.17
N GLN A 50 0.38 4.24 -3.30
CA GLN A 50 -0.94 4.40 -3.91
C GLN A 50 -1.76 5.50 -3.22
N LEU A 51 -1.78 5.50 -1.88
CA LEU A 51 -2.45 6.55 -1.10
C LEU A 51 -1.81 7.93 -1.33
N GLY A 52 -0.48 8.00 -1.40
CA GLY A 52 0.25 9.23 -1.68
C GLY A 52 -0.07 9.77 -3.07
N HIS A 53 -0.08 8.88 -4.06
CA HIS A 53 -0.34 9.14 -5.46
C HIS A 53 -1.79 9.55 -5.72
N HIS A 54 -2.74 9.07 -4.93
CA HIS A 54 -4.14 9.43 -5.11
C HIS A 54 -4.41 10.93 -4.79
N PRO A 55 -5.11 11.68 -5.68
CA PRO A 55 -5.49 13.09 -5.47
C PRO A 55 -6.17 13.38 -4.14
N ALA A 56 -7.12 12.52 -3.74
CA ALA A 56 -7.87 12.66 -2.49
C ALA A 56 -7.12 12.13 -1.24
N GLY A 57 -5.98 11.45 -1.40
CA GLY A 57 -5.22 10.91 -0.29
C GLY A 57 -4.61 12.01 0.56
N ASN A 58 -4.73 11.93 1.88
CA ASN A 58 -4.24 12.95 2.82
C ASN A 58 -3.73 12.32 4.12
N PHE A 59 -3.13 13.13 5.00
CA PHE A 59 -2.50 12.64 6.22
C PHE A 59 -3.46 11.95 7.20
N LEU A 60 -4.76 12.25 7.18
CA LEU A 60 -5.74 11.54 8.02
C LEU A 60 -5.79 10.05 7.65
N HIS A 61 -5.72 9.71 6.37
CA HIS A 61 -5.69 8.32 5.91
C HIS A 61 -4.43 7.57 6.39
N VAL A 62 -3.30 8.27 6.48
CA VAL A 62 -2.06 7.72 7.04
C VAL A 62 -2.27 7.32 8.50
N MET A 63 -2.92 8.19 9.29
CA MET A 63 -3.22 7.90 10.70
C MET A 63 -4.20 6.75 10.85
N ILE A 64 -5.26 6.71 10.03
CA ILE A 64 -6.23 5.61 10.01
C ILE A 64 -5.53 4.29 9.68
N PHE A 65 -4.72 4.24 8.63
CA PHE A 65 -3.97 3.05 8.25
C PHE A 65 -3.02 2.60 9.37
N ALA A 66 -2.30 3.52 10.01
CA ALA A 66 -1.37 3.19 11.08
C ALA A 66 -2.08 2.53 12.28
N VAL A 67 -3.23 3.06 12.69
CA VAL A 67 -4.03 2.49 13.80
C VAL A 67 -4.59 1.12 13.42
N ILE A 68 -5.18 1.01 12.23
CA ILE A 68 -5.82 -0.22 11.78
C ILE A 68 -4.80 -1.34 11.57
N SER A 69 -3.72 -1.06 10.84
CA SER A 69 -2.70 -2.05 10.48
C SER A 69 -1.86 -2.55 11.65
N THR A 70 -1.86 -1.86 12.79
CA THR A 70 -1.14 -2.30 14.00
C THR A 70 -2.04 -2.98 15.03
N LEU A 71 -3.29 -2.53 15.18
CA LEU A 71 -4.15 -2.99 16.27
C LEU A 71 -5.24 -3.96 15.82
N LEU A 72 -5.82 -3.73 14.64
CA LEU A 72 -7.05 -4.43 14.22
C LEU A 72 -6.79 -5.56 13.24
N TYR A 73 -5.69 -5.50 12.48
CA TYR A 73 -5.31 -6.57 11.58
C TYR A 73 -5.05 -7.90 12.31
N PRO A 74 -5.27 -9.07 11.68
CA PRO A 74 -4.87 -10.35 12.24
C PRO A 74 -3.36 -10.36 12.51
N SER A 75 -2.94 -10.97 13.62
CA SER A 75 -1.55 -10.93 14.09
C SER A 75 -0.47 -11.15 13.02
N PRO A 76 -0.57 -12.11 12.08
CA PRO A 76 0.48 -12.33 11.08
C PRO A 76 0.60 -11.21 10.03
N TYR A 77 -0.42 -10.37 9.89
CA TYR A 77 -0.47 -9.29 8.89
C TYR A 77 -0.32 -7.90 9.51
N ARG A 78 -0.07 -7.83 10.83
CA ARG A 78 0.12 -6.55 11.50
C ARG A 78 1.43 -5.92 11.06
N ASN A 79 1.37 -4.62 10.76
CA ASN A 79 2.57 -3.84 10.58
C ASN A 79 3.29 -3.64 11.91
N ASP A 80 4.61 -3.74 11.86
CA ASP A 80 5.49 -3.26 12.92
C ASP A 80 5.89 -1.80 12.67
N TRP A 81 6.76 -1.26 13.52
CA TRP A 81 7.25 0.11 13.37
C TRP A 81 8.01 0.33 12.05
N SER A 82 8.73 -0.68 11.56
CA SER A 82 9.41 -0.59 10.27
C SER A 82 8.42 -0.52 9.12
N GLY A 83 7.35 -1.32 9.16
CA GLY A 83 6.27 -1.29 8.17
C GLY A 83 5.57 0.06 8.13
N LEU A 84 5.28 0.67 9.28
CA LEU A 84 4.70 2.03 9.35
C LEU A 84 5.64 3.11 8.79
N ARG A 85 6.94 3.02 9.12
CA ARG A 85 7.96 3.93 8.61
C ARG A 85 8.03 3.85 7.08
N ASP A 86 8.08 2.64 6.55
CA ASP A 86 8.20 2.39 5.12
C ASP A 86 6.90 2.80 4.38
N PHE A 87 5.73 2.55 4.96
CA PHE A 87 4.45 3.07 4.48
C PHE A 87 4.45 4.61 4.38
N PHE A 88 4.84 5.30 5.46
CA PHE A 88 4.85 6.77 5.46
C PHE A 88 5.86 7.34 4.45
N ARG A 89 7.04 6.72 4.32
CA ARG A 89 8.03 7.11 3.33
C ARG A 89 7.48 6.95 1.91
N SER A 90 6.82 5.83 1.63
CA SER A 90 6.17 5.59 0.34
C SER A 90 5.01 6.55 0.08
N TYR A 91 4.23 6.94 1.09
CA TYR A 91 3.20 7.97 0.99
C TYR A 91 3.75 9.32 0.54
N VAL A 92 4.84 9.79 1.18
CA VAL A 92 5.49 11.04 0.78
C VAL A 92 6.04 10.94 -0.64
N LEU A 93 6.61 9.78 -1.00
CA LEU A 93 7.09 9.55 -2.35
C LEU A 93 5.94 9.57 -3.38
N GLY A 94 4.82 8.91 -3.11
CA GLY A 94 3.64 8.91 -3.97
C GLY A 94 3.11 10.33 -4.20
N LYS A 95 3.13 11.19 -3.18
CA LYS A 95 2.78 12.61 -3.32
C LYS A 95 3.67 13.35 -4.33
N ASN A 96 4.96 13.05 -4.37
CA ASN A 96 5.89 13.66 -5.32
C ASN A 96 5.65 13.19 -6.78
N PHE A 97 5.01 12.03 -6.97
CA PHE A 97 4.70 11.46 -8.28
C PHE A 97 3.22 11.55 -8.66
N GLN A 98 2.41 12.31 -7.91
CA GLN A 98 0.95 12.38 -8.05
C GLN A 98 0.44 12.70 -9.47
N LEU A 99 1.23 13.43 -10.27
CA LEU A 99 0.86 13.82 -11.65
C LEU A 99 1.44 12.89 -12.73
N ILE A 100 2.20 11.86 -12.33
CA ILE A 100 2.90 10.95 -13.23
C ILE A 100 2.17 9.60 -13.21
N SER A 101 1.80 9.07 -14.37
CA SER A 101 1.20 7.72 -14.44
C SER A 101 2.18 6.67 -13.90
N TYR A 102 1.68 5.69 -13.13
CA TYR A 102 2.46 4.61 -12.53
C TYR A 102 3.48 3.96 -13.48
N TRP A 103 3.08 3.74 -14.73
CA TRP A 103 3.90 3.05 -15.73
C TRP A 103 5.12 3.86 -16.21
N PHE A 104 5.17 5.16 -15.94
CA PHE A 104 6.34 6.02 -16.21
C PHE A 104 7.21 6.25 -14.96
N ILE A 105 6.79 5.73 -13.80
CA ILE A 105 7.55 5.82 -12.56
C ILE A 105 8.62 4.72 -12.56
N PRO A 106 9.88 5.01 -12.16
CA PRO A 106 10.95 4.03 -12.14
C PRO A 106 10.59 2.79 -11.30
N ARG A 107 10.86 1.60 -11.86
CA ARG A 107 10.49 0.30 -11.26
C ARG A 107 11.06 0.11 -9.85
N GLY A 108 12.37 0.25 -9.67
CA GLY A 108 13.03 0.05 -8.38
C GLY A 108 12.80 1.16 -7.35
N ILE A 109 11.86 2.11 -7.56
CA ILE A 109 11.72 3.27 -6.67
C ILE A 109 11.25 2.87 -5.27
N LEU A 110 10.53 1.75 -5.13
CA LEU A 110 10.04 1.21 -3.84
C LEU A 110 10.86 0.03 -3.30
N ALA A 111 11.78 -0.51 -4.10
CA ALA A 111 12.55 -1.71 -3.80
C ALA A 111 13.78 -1.48 -2.88
N TRP A 112 13.70 -0.51 -1.97
CA TRP A 112 14.80 -0.25 -1.04
C TRP A 112 14.88 -1.31 0.06
N ARG A 113 16.09 -1.60 0.55
CA ARG A 113 16.24 -2.46 1.74
C ARG A 113 15.88 -1.65 2.99
N SER A 114 15.07 -2.23 3.86
CA SER A 114 14.79 -1.68 5.18
C SER A 114 16.13 -1.60 5.94
N LEU A 115 16.53 -0.39 6.33
CA LEU A 115 17.65 -0.18 7.26
C LEU A 115 17.23 -0.60 8.67
#